data_AF-A0A960PYG1-F1
#
_entry.id   AF-A0A960PYG1-F1
#
_cell.length_a   1.000
_cell.length_b   1.000
_cell.length_c   1.000
_cell.angle_alpha   90.00
_cell.angle_beta   90.00
_cell.angle_gamma   90.00
#
_symmetry.space_group_name_H-M   'P 1'
#
loop_
_entity.id
_entity.type
_entity.pdbx_description
1 polymer ?
#
loop_
_entity_poly.entity_id
_entity_poly.type
_entity_poly.pdbx_seq_one_letter_code
_entity_poly.pdbx_strand_id
1 'polypeptide(L)'
;MIEEIAKNLTLISVFDTLRPYGLEHVNHWKQGEFHHDFVVRITNPPPELESDVLVISTNCNGGVKEVLCLAGVPERWALWNYRCPENPDFEGELPTIIGYARSVHWFDPCELLKPGTRSEYGEEFRRRQRGGGWVPINSNEE
;
A
#
# COMPACT_ATOMS: atom_id res chain seq x y z
N MET A 1 -15.59 6.79 8.25
CA MET A 1 -15.34 6.16 6.93
C MET A 1 -14.04 5.34 6.88
N ILE A 2 -12.85 5.92 7.11
CA ILE A 2 -11.57 5.20 6.95
C ILE A 2 -11.47 3.90 7.78
N GLU A 3 -11.92 3.93 9.04
CA GLU A 3 -11.96 2.72 9.86
C GLU A 3 -12.89 1.62 9.32
N GLU A 4 -14.01 2.02 8.71
CA GLU A 4 -14.98 1.08 8.13
C GLU A 4 -14.39 0.41 6.89
N ILE A 5 -13.69 1.18 6.05
CA ILE A 5 -12.96 0.66 4.91
C ILE A 5 -11.91 -0.36 5.37
N ALA A 6 -11.12 -0.05 6.41
CA ALA A 6 -10.13 -0.98 6.94
C ALA A 6 -10.75 -2.26 7.53
N LYS A 7 -12.00 -2.20 8.03
CA LYS A 7 -12.76 -3.35 8.57
C LYS A 7 -13.35 -4.27 7.52
N ASN A 8 -13.39 -3.89 6.24
CA ASN A 8 -13.86 -4.77 5.16
C ASN A 8 -12.93 -5.97 4.91
N LEU A 9 -11.69 -5.92 5.40
CA LEU A 9 -10.64 -6.95 5.36
C LEU A 9 -10.21 -7.46 3.98
N THR A 10 -11.01 -7.26 2.92
CA THR A 10 -10.71 -7.69 1.55
C THR A 10 -10.80 -6.51 0.59
N LEU A 11 -9.94 -6.52 -0.42
CA LEU A 11 -9.90 -5.46 -1.44
C LEU A 11 -11.22 -5.36 -2.21
N ILE A 12 -11.87 -6.49 -2.51
CA ILE A 12 -13.14 -6.49 -3.24
C ILE A 12 -14.25 -5.80 -2.43
N SER A 13 -14.35 -6.08 -1.13
CA SER A 13 -15.32 -5.44 -0.25
C SER A 13 -15.03 -3.94 -0.10
N VAL A 14 -13.76 -3.54 -0.02
CA VAL A 14 -13.37 -2.12 -0.05
C VAL A 14 -13.85 -1.44 -1.33
N PHE A 15 -13.59 -2.05 -2.50
CA PHE A 15 -14.03 -1.48 -3.77
C PHE A 15 -15.54 -1.45 -3.91
N ASP A 16 -16.28 -2.44 -3.40
CA ASP A 16 -17.74 -2.42 -3.38
C ASP A 16 -18.28 -1.29 -2.49
N THR A 17 -17.67 -1.04 -1.33
CA THR A 17 -18.00 0.10 -0.46
C THR A 17 -17.74 1.45 -1.14
N LEU A 18 -16.66 1.56 -1.92
CA LEU A 18 -16.24 2.81 -2.55
C LEU A 18 -16.90 3.08 -3.90
N ARG A 19 -17.36 2.04 -4.61
CA ARG A 19 -17.94 2.15 -5.96
C ARG A 19 -19.07 3.19 -6.08
N PRO A 20 -20.00 3.34 -5.11
CA PRO A 20 -21.05 4.37 -5.18
C PRO A 20 -20.52 5.81 -5.23
N TYR A 21 -19.32 6.06 -4.69
CA TYR A 21 -18.67 7.37 -4.69
C TYR A 21 -17.81 7.62 -5.93
N GLY A 22 -17.75 6.64 -6.83
CA GLY A 22 -16.85 6.64 -7.98
C GLY A 22 -15.40 6.39 -7.56
N LEU A 23 -14.73 5.48 -8.25
CA LEU A 23 -13.38 5.04 -7.92
C LEU A 23 -12.53 5.05 -9.18
N GLU A 24 -11.48 5.86 -9.16
CA GLU A 24 -10.45 5.91 -10.18
C GLU A 24 -9.17 5.27 -9.64
N HIS A 25 -8.64 4.30 -10.37
CA HIS A 25 -7.35 3.70 -10.07
C HIS A 25 -6.22 4.61 -10.57
N VAL A 26 -5.42 5.15 -9.65
CA VAL A 26 -4.32 6.07 -9.97
C VAL A 26 -3.02 5.29 -10.16
N ASN A 27 -2.68 4.44 -9.20
CA ASN A 27 -1.46 3.64 -9.24
C ASN A 27 -1.63 2.33 -8.46
N HIS A 28 -0.85 1.32 -8.86
CA HIS A 28 -0.66 0.10 -8.11
C HIS A 28 0.84 -0.14 -7.97
N TRP A 29 1.32 -0.19 -6.74
CA TRP A 29 2.71 -0.52 -6.46
C TRP A 29 2.79 -1.79 -5.65
N LYS A 30 3.80 -2.59 -5.95
CA LYS A 30 4.15 -3.76 -5.17
C LYS A 30 5.54 -3.55 -4.58
N GLN A 31 5.72 -3.96 -3.34
CA GLN A 31 7.02 -3.97 -2.68
C GLN A 31 7.29 -5.36 -2.09
N GLY A 32 8.43 -5.90 -2.46
CA GLY A 32 8.77 -7.29 -2.26
C GLY A 32 7.70 -8.20 -2.87
N GLU A 33 7.52 -9.35 -2.24
CA GLU A 33 6.65 -10.38 -2.77
C GLU A 33 5.19 -10.18 -2.36
N PHE A 34 4.97 -9.57 -1.20
CA PHE A 34 3.70 -9.67 -0.50
C PHE A 34 2.95 -8.36 -0.36
N HIS A 35 3.61 -7.20 -0.34
CA HIS A 35 2.94 -5.92 -0.06
C HIS A 35 2.47 -5.26 -1.35
N HIS A 36 1.22 -4.81 -1.36
CA HIS A 36 0.65 -4.03 -2.45
C HIS A 36 0.04 -2.74 -1.91
N ASP A 37 0.18 -1.66 -2.66
CA ASP A 37 -0.49 -0.38 -2.42
C ASP A 37 -1.35 -0.04 -3.64
N PHE A 38 -2.66 0.10 -3.42
CA PHE A 38 -3.60 0.63 -4.41
C PHE A 38 -3.86 2.09 -4.08
N VAL A 39 -3.39 2.98 -4.95
CA VAL A 39 -3.68 4.42 -4.87
C VAL A 39 -4.91 4.68 -5.72
N VAL A 40 -5.97 5.16 -5.08
CA VAL A 40 -7.24 5.45 -5.73
C VAL A 40 -7.68 6.87 -5.45
N ARG A 41 -8.39 7.45 -6.41
CA ARG A 41 -9.09 8.72 -6.25
C ARG A 41 -10.59 8.47 -6.22
N ILE A 42 -11.28 9.05 -5.25
CA ILE A 42 -12.73 8.99 -5.11
C ILE A 42 -13.33 10.20 -5.83
N THR A 43 -14.08 9.98 -6.90
CA THR A 43 -14.50 11.09 -7.78
C THR A 43 -15.64 11.91 -7.21
N ASN A 44 -16.45 11.34 -6.32
CA ASN A 44 -17.55 12.00 -5.60
C ASN A 44 -17.45 11.65 -4.10
N PRO A 45 -16.44 12.18 -3.39
CA PRO A 45 -16.17 11.79 -2.01
C PRO A 45 -17.34 12.16 -1.08
N PRO A 46 -17.75 11.25 -0.18
CA PRO A 46 -18.77 11.57 0.82
C PRO A 46 -18.24 12.55 1.86
N PRO A 47 -19.11 13.30 2.59
CA PRO A 47 -18.68 14.28 3.58
C PRO A 47 -17.77 13.72 4.70
N GLU A 48 -17.89 12.42 5.02
CA GLU A 48 -17.08 11.72 6.01
C GLU A 48 -15.67 11.38 5.51
N LEU A 49 -15.38 11.66 4.24
CA LEU A 49 -14.08 11.47 3.62
C LEU A 49 -13.48 12.84 3.31
N GLU A 50 -12.61 13.31 4.21
CA GLU A 50 -12.01 14.65 4.18
C GLU A 50 -11.01 14.90 3.03
N SER A 51 -10.65 13.86 2.27
CA SER A 51 -9.84 13.97 1.04
C SER A 51 -10.21 12.89 0.04
N ASP A 52 -10.01 13.17 -1.25
CA ASP A 52 -10.38 12.27 -2.34
C ASP A 52 -9.33 11.19 -2.64
N VAL A 53 -8.13 11.24 -2.04
CA VAL A 53 -7.07 10.25 -2.27
C VAL A 53 -7.01 9.24 -1.14
N LEU A 54 -7.09 7.96 -1.53
CA LEU A 54 -6.88 6.82 -0.64
C LEU A 54 -5.69 5.97 -1.09
N VAL A 55 -4.91 5.49 -0.14
CA VAL A 55 -3.97 4.38 -0.33
C VAL A 55 -4.50 3.19 0.46
N ILE A 56 -4.82 2.11 -0.25
CA ILE A 56 -5.28 0.85 0.33
C ILE A 56 -4.15 -0.15 0.24
N SER A 57 -3.54 -0.47 1.38
CA SER A 57 -2.45 -1.44 1.43
C SER A 57 -2.99 -2.83 1.70
N THR A 58 -2.52 -3.80 0.92
CA THR A 58 -2.90 -5.20 1.07
C THR A 58 -1.68 -6.10 1.09
N ASN A 59 -1.88 -7.33 1.55
CA ASN A 59 -0.96 -8.43 1.21
C ASN A 59 -1.30 -9.04 -0.17
N CYS A 60 -0.56 -10.07 -0.59
CA CYS A 60 -0.68 -10.71 -1.90
C CYS A 60 -2.04 -11.39 -2.17
N ASN A 61 -2.78 -11.78 -1.13
CA ASN A 61 -4.12 -12.35 -1.28
C ASN A 61 -5.25 -11.31 -1.24
N GLY A 62 -4.92 -10.01 -1.30
CA GLY A 62 -5.88 -8.91 -1.30
C GLY A 62 -6.48 -8.60 0.09
N GLY A 63 -5.89 -9.14 1.16
CA GLY A 63 -6.26 -8.83 2.53
C GLY A 63 -5.79 -7.44 2.94
N VAL A 64 -6.73 -6.56 3.27
CA VAL A 64 -6.45 -5.17 3.66
C VAL A 64 -5.64 -5.12 4.95
N LYS A 65 -4.58 -4.33 4.96
CA LYS A 65 -3.69 -4.10 6.11
C LYS A 65 -3.85 -2.70 6.66
N GLU A 66 -3.91 -1.73 5.78
CA GLU A 66 -3.91 -0.32 6.14
C GLU A 66 -4.68 0.47 5.09
N VAL A 67 -5.31 1.55 5.52
CA VAL A 67 -5.92 2.55 4.66
C VAL A 67 -5.44 3.92 5.11
N LEU A 68 -4.83 4.67 4.20
CA LEU A 68 -4.46 6.07 4.39
C LEU A 68 -5.37 6.95 3.53
N CYS A 69 -5.81 8.07 4.09
CA CYS A 69 -6.47 9.16 3.40
C CYS A 69 -5.48 10.33 3.38
N LEU A 70 -5.11 10.78 2.19
CA LEU A 70 -4.00 11.73 1.99
C LEU A 70 -4.50 13.00 1.33
N ALA A 71 -3.89 14.15 1.64
CA ALA A 71 -4.21 15.43 1.02
C ALA A 71 -3.89 15.49 -0.49
N GLY A 72 -3.17 14.49 -1.04
CA GLY A 72 -2.81 14.40 -2.44
C GLY A 72 -2.27 13.03 -2.81
N VAL A 73 -2.06 12.80 -4.11
CA VAL A 73 -1.48 11.54 -4.62
C VAL A 73 -0.03 11.46 -4.15
N PRO A 74 0.34 10.43 -3.37
CA PRO A 74 1.71 10.29 -2.90
C PRO A 74 2.62 9.85 -4.05
N GLU A 75 3.91 10.10 -3.91
CA GLU A 75 4.91 9.35 -4.65
C GLU A 75 5.19 8.02 -3.94
N ARG A 76 5.53 6.98 -4.73
CA ARG A 76 5.80 5.62 -4.20
C ARG A 76 6.84 5.65 -3.09
N TRP A 77 7.96 6.33 -3.32
CA TRP A 77 9.09 6.31 -2.38
C TRP A 77 8.87 7.21 -1.17
N ALA A 78 8.11 8.29 -1.30
CA ALA A 78 7.68 9.09 -0.15
C ALA A 78 6.80 8.28 0.81
N LEU A 79 5.91 7.43 0.27
CA LEU A 79 5.09 6.51 1.07
C LEU A 79 5.92 5.46 1.79
N TRP A 80 6.91 4.88 1.12
CA TRP A 80 7.81 3.92 1.74
C TRP A 80 8.78 4.56 2.74
N ASN A 81 9.21 5.80 2.51
CA ASN A 81 10.01 6.58 3.45
C ASN A 81 9.23 6.86 4.74
N TYR A 82 7.94 7.22 4.63
CA TYR A 82 7.07 7.39 5.79
C TYR A 82 6.93 6.08 6.61
N ARG A 83 6.81 4.93 5.94
CA ARG A 83 6.65 3.63 6.62
C ARG A 83 7.95 3.12 7.23
N CYS A 84 9.04 3.21 6.48
CA CYS A 84 10.35 2.66 6.82
C CYS A 84 11.43 3.76 6.76
N PRO A 85 11.38 4.76 7.67
CA PRO A 85 12.24 5.96 7.59
C PRO A 85 13.73 5.67 7.79
N GLU A 86 14.07 4.50 8.33
CA GLU A 86 15.47 4.07 8.51
C GLU A 86 16.06 3.42 7.26
N ASN A 87 15.25 3.19 6.22
CA ASN A 87 15.70 2.57 4.99
C ASN A 87 16.24 3.63 4.02
N PRO A 88 17.57 3.65 3.74
CA PRO A 88 18.19 4.71 2.96
C PRO A 88 17.79 4.72 1.47
N ASP A 89 17.18 3.65 0.97
CA ASP A 89 16.74 3.56 -0.42
C ASP A 89 15.41 4.32 -0.67
N PHE A 90 14.70 4.70 0.39
CA PHE A 90 13.44 5.44 0.30
C PHE A 90 13.64 6.91 0.61
N GLU A 91 12.99 7.76 -0.16
CA GLU A 91 13.14 9.22 -0.09
C GLU A 91 11.84 9.90 -0.51
N GLY A 92 11.75 11.19 -0.24
CA GLY A 92 10.60 12.03 -0.58
C GLY A 92 9.71 12.37 0.61
N GLU A 93 8.80 13.31 0.40
CA GLU A 93 7.89 13.85 1.40
C GLU A 93 6.47 13.37 1.12
N LEU A 94 5.87 12.70 2.11
CA LEU A 94 4.50 12.20 1.98
C LEU A 94 3.51 13.37 2.11
N PRO A 95 2.47 13.47 1.25
CA PRO A 95 1.38 14.40 1.48
C PRO A 95 0.76 14.22 2.86
N THR A 96 0.19 15.29 3.43
CA THR A 96 -0.44 15.25 4.74
C THR A 96 -1.43 14.09 4.87
N ILE A 97 -1.25 13.29 5.92
CA ILE A 97 -2.19 12.23 6.27
C ILE A 97 -3.40 12.88 6.95
N ILE A 98 -4.55 12.78 6.30
CA ILE A 98 -5.83 13.30 6.79
C ILE A 98 -6.53 12.25 7.65
N GLY A 99 -6.45 10.99 7.24
CA GLY A 99 -7.07 9.88 7.95
C GLY A 99 -6.26 8.61 7.82
N TYR A 100 -6.37 7.74 8.80
CA TYR A 100 -5.55 6.53 8.87
C TYR A 100 -6.24 5.46 9.70
N ALA A 101 -6.28 4.23 9.17
CA ALA A 101 -6.71 3.06 9.93
C ALA A 101 -5.91 1.81 9.53
N ARG A 102 -5.71 0.94 10.51
CA ARG A 102 -5.16 -0.42 10.33
C ARG A 102 -6.25 -1.46 10.49
N SER A 103 -6.15 -2.55 9.74
CA SER A 103 -6.98 -3.72 9.98
C SER A 103 -6.44 -4.55 11.14
N VAL A 104 -7.26 -5.48 11.65
CA VAL A 104 -6.86 -6.43 12.70
C VAL A 104 -5.75 -7.39 12.25
N HIS A 105 -5.50 -7.50 10.94
CA HIS A 105 -4.45 -8.35 10.36
C HIS A 105 -3.23 -7.56 9.89
N TRP A 106 -3.12 -6.30 10.32
CA TRP A 106 -1.97 -5.48 10.03
C TRP A 106 -0.67 -6.12 10.55
N PHE A 107 0.39 -5.96 9.78
CA PHE A 107 1.76 -6.30 10.16
C PHE A 107 2.66 -5.14 9.73
N ASP A 108 3.84 -5.04 10.33
CA ASP A 108 4.83 -4.05 9.95
C ASP A 108 5.41 -4.38 8.56
N PRO A 109 5.16 -3.54 7.52
CA PRO A 109 5.64 -3.81 6.18
C PRO A 109 7.16 -3.76 6.08
N CYS A 110 7.86 -3.06 6.97
CA CYS A 110 9.32 -3.00 6.98
C CYS A 110 9.95 -4.35 7.33
N GLU A 111 9.25 -5.18 8.11
CA GLU A 111 9.69 -6.55 8.43
C GLU A 111 9.77 -7.42 7.18
N LEU A 112 8.97 -7.16 6.13
CA LEU A 112 9.04 -7.91 4.88
C LEU A 112 10.30 -7.58 4.06
N LEU A 113 10.87 -6.40 4.30
CA LEU A 113 11.97 -5.86 3.48
C LEU A 113 13.35 -6.30 3.96
N LYS A 114 13.46 -6.82 5.18
CA LYS A 114 14.76 -7.16 5.77
C LYS A 114 15.54 -8.22 4.97
N PRO A 115 16.87 -8.27 5.10
CA PRO A 115 17.64 -9.43 4.67
C PRO A 115 17.17 -10.70 5.41
N GLY A 116 17.15 -11.83 4.72
CA GLY A 116 16.76 -13.12 5.33
C GLY A 116 15.25 -13.34 5.50
N THR A 117 14.40 -12.41 5.06
CA THR A 117 12.96 -12.65 4.99
C THR A 117 12.66 -13.77 4.02
N ARG A 118 11.69 -14.62 4.39
CA ARG A 118 11.22 -15.73 3.56
C ARG A 118 10.69 -15.19 2.23
N SER A 119 10.97 -15.92 1.17
CA SER A 119 10.35 -15.74 -0.15
C SER A 119 9.76 -17.07 -0.59
N GLU A 120 8.68 -17.03 -1.38
CA GLU A 120 8.17 -18.23 -2.07
C GLU A 120 8.96 -18.52 -3.35
N TYR A 121 9.78 -17.58 -3.81
CA TYR A 121 10.71 -17.80 -4.91
C TYR A 121 11.98 -18.53 -4.45
N GLY A 122 12.42 -19.49 -5.27
CA GLY A 122 13.76 -20.09 -5.17
C GLY A 122 14.85 -19.02 -5.28
N GLU A 123 16.01 -19.27 -4.66
CA GLU A 123 17.10 -18.29 -4.60
C GLU A 123 17.63 -17.94 -6.00
N GLU A 124 17.61 -18.91 -6.90
CA GLU A 124 18.00 -18.81 -8.30
C GLU A 124 16.99 -18.04 -9.17
N PHE A 125 15.79 -17.74 -8.65
CA PHE A 125 14.72 -17.06 -9.38
C PHE A 125 14.38 -15.68 -8.83
N ARG A 126 15.07 -15.24 -7.76
CA ARG A 126 14.79 -13.96 -7.09
C ARG A 126 15.98 -13.02 -7.10
N ARG A 127 15.68 -11.73 -7.05
CA ARG A 127 16.62 -10.65 -6.77
C ARG A 127 16.05 -9.73 -5.70
N ARG A 128 16.93 -8.92 -5.09
CA ARG A 128 16.51 -7.85 -4.19
C ARG A 128 15.88 -6.71 -4.99
N GLN A 129 14.80 -6.16 -4.48
CA GLN A 129 14.19 -4.92 -4.98
C GLN A 129 14.81 -3.71 -4.28
N ARG A 130 14.71 -2.50 -4.86
CA ARG A 130 15.06 -1.25 -4.17
C ARG A 130 14.35 -1.20 -2.82
N GLY A 131 15.08 -0.88 -1.76
CA GLY A 131 14.56 -0.84 -0.39
C GLY A 131 14.25 -2.20 0.21
N GLY A 132 14.50 -3.30 -0.50
CA GLY A 132 14.40 -4.65 0.04
C GLY A 132 13.12 -5.39 -0.34
N GLY A 133 13.00 -6.61 0.22
CA GLY A 133 12.08 -7.62 -0.28
C GLY A 133 12.64 -8.35 -1.50
N TRP A 134 11.85 -9.28 -2.02
CA TRP A 134 12.23 -10.17 -3.12
C TRP A 134 11.27 -10.01 -4.29
N VAL A 135 11.83 -9.95 -5.50
CA VAL A 135 11.08 -9.95 -6.76
C VAL A 135 11.69 -10.99 -7.71
N PRO A 136 10.93 -11.50 -8.69
CA PRO A 136 11.50 -12.34 -9.74
C PRO A 136 12.65 -11.63 -10.46
N ILE A 137 13.67 -12.38 -10.90
CA ILE A 137 14.82 -11.81 -11.62
C ILE A 137 14.39 -10.98 -12.84
N ASN A 138 13.33 -11.40 -13.53
CA ASN A 138 12.79 -10.74 -14.72
C ASN A 138 11.69 -9.70 -14.43
N SER A 139 11.50 -9.32 -13.16
CA SER A 139 10.51 -8.31 -12.79
C SER A 139 10.96 -6.92 -13.25
N ASN A 140 10.03 -6.13 -13.77
CA ASN A 140 10.21 -4.70 -14.05
C ASN A 140 9.93 -3.83 -12.81
N GLU A 141 9.61 -4.45 -11.68
CA GLU A 141 9.47 -3.72 -10.42
C GLU A 141 10.88 -3.38 -9.90
N GLU A 142 11.28 -2.15 -10.15
CA GLU A 142 12.44 -1.52 -9.52
C GLU A 142 12.11 -1.05 -8.10
#